data_AF-A0A3D3R9K3-F1
#
_entry.id   AF-A0A3D3R9K3-F1
#
_cell.length_a   1.000
_cell.length_b   1.000
_cell.length_c   1.000
_cell.angle_alpha   90.00
_cell.angle_beta   90.00
_cell.angle_gamma   90.00
#
_symmetry.space_group_name_H-M   'P 1'
#
loop_
_entity.id
_entity.type
_entity.pdbx_description
1 polymer ?
#
loop_
_entity_poly.entity_id
_entity_poly.type
_entity_poly.pdbx_seq_one_letter_code
_entity_poly.pdbx_strand_id
1 'polypeptide(L)'
;ANIRRLDAEDIRDSALFLSGELDTKLGGPSVSANQPRRSIYTIMKRNVQDPVLGAFDLPGGIKSVAQRDVTTTANQALLMINGDWFLKRASAMARNVKSEPFNSEEELISHLHQMAFGKKPEPAEIKLFSEFLNTQEKRIAAEADSHNQTFIGQITQKTGDAIKLGKGSKLASLSVGPAKSLPAADLTIEAVVQLDSIYENASVNTIAAHWTGNSKQQGWSFGVTSQKSAYKPRNLILQLVGDNKQGKLTYEVVASNLHLELHKPYYVTAAINIADTSEQGITFYVKELFSEKPLQTVSVKHSVVGNYRPDYNFVLGGREKTSGSRWTGLLDNVRLSKAALTSEQLLINQPEKQSDATVGFWQFNDENSLLKNQVAGDLKILPPSETSLGASNARQQALVDLCHVLLNSNEFLYLD
;
A
#
# COMPACT_ATOMS: atom_id res chain seq x y z
N ALA A 1 -27.44 -36.48 -13.61
CA ALA A 1 -27.07 -35.89 -12.31
C ALA A 1 -28.03 -34.74 -12.03
N ASN A 2 -28.43 -34.52 -10.77
CA ASN A 2 -29.39 -33.47 -10.41
C ASN A 2 -28.60 -32.26 -9.91
N ILE A 3 -28.06 -31.51 -10.86
CA ILE A 3 -27.16 -30.38 -10.61
C ILE A 3 -27.88 -29.35 -9.73
N ARG A 4 -27.33 -29.06 -8.55
CA ARG A 4 -27.89 -28.10 -7.58
C ARG A 4 -26.94 -26.91 -7.42
N ARG A 5 -27.42 -25.70 -7.72
CA ARG A 5 -26.71 -24.46 -7.40
C ARG A 5 -26.73 -24.19 -5.89
N LEU A 6 -25.61 -23.72 -5.36
CA LEU A 6 -25.48 -23.26 -3.98
C LEU A 6 -26.25 -21.95 -3.74
N ASP A 7 -26.80 -21.80 -2.53
CA ASP A 7 -27.46 -20.56 -2.11
C ASP A 7 -26.42 -19.48 -1.75
N ALA A 8 -26.83 -18.22 -1.68
CA ALA A 8 -25.95 -17.09 -1.36
C ALA A 8 -25.10 -17.31 -0.10
N GLU A 9 -25.72 -17.82 0.96
CA GLU A 9 -25.08 -18.12 2.23
C GLU A 9 -24.03 -19.22 2.10
N ASP A 10 -24.33 -20.27 1.33
CA ASP A 10 -23.44 -21.41 1.11
C ASP A 10 -22.21 -20.98 0.30
N ILE A 11 -22.40 -20.14 -0.72
CA ILE A 11 -21.30 -19.58 -1.55
C ILE A 11 -20.37 -18.73 -0.67
N ARG A 12 -20.94 -17.81 0.12
CA ARG A 12 -20.16 -16.93 0.99
C ARG A 12 -19.43 -17.71 2.07
N ASP A 13 -20.12 -18.63 2.76
CA ASP A 13 -19.54 -19.40 3.86
C ASP A 13 -18.48 -20.38 3.35
N SER A 14 -18.68 -20.99 2.17
CA SER A 14 -17.67 -21.85 1.52
C SER A 14 -16.41 -21.07 1.16
N ALA A 15 -16.54 -19.87 0.58
CA ALA A 15 -15.38 -19.03 0.28
C ALA A 15 -14.61 -18.60 1.54
N LEU A 16 -15.30 -18.33 2.65
CA LEU A 16 -14.68 -18.04 3.95
C LEU A 16 -14.02 -19.27 4.59
N PHE A 17 -14.62 -20.45 4.39
CA PHE A 17 -14.08 -21.71 4.89
C PHE A 17 -12.78 -22.08 4.17
N LEU A 18 -12.79 -22.05 2.83
CA LEU A 18 -11.61 -22.33 2.01
C LEU A 18 -10.47 -21.35 2.29
N SER A 19 -10.80 -20.09 2.57
CA SER A 19 -9.82 -19.07 2.92
C SER A 19 -9.26 -19.18 4.33
N GLY A 20 -9.77 -20.10 5.17
CA GLY A 20 -9.37 -20.28 6.56
C GLY A 20 -9.86 -19.17 7.50
N GLU A 21 -10.79 -18.33 7.06
CA GLU A 21 -11.26 -17.18 7.83
C GLU A 21 -12.56 -17.45 8.59
N LEU A 22 -13.33 -18.49 8.22
CA LEU A 22 -14.67 -18.74 8.76
C LEU A 22 -14.65 -19.01 10.27
N ASP A 23 -15.26 -18.11 11.04
CA ASP A 23 -15.61 -18.32 12.44
C ASP A 23 -16.84 -19.25 12.54
N THR A 24 -16.59 -20.46 13.05
CA THR A 24 -17.58 -21.52 13.24
C THR A 24 -18.31 -21.48 14.59
N LYS A 25 -18.02 -20.47 15.43
CA LYS A 25 -18.63 -20.34 16.76
C LYS A 25 -20.16 -20.28 16.71
N LEU A 26 -20.77 -21.21 17.43
CA LEU A 26 -22.22 -21.31 17.58
C LEU A 26 -22.77 -20.30 18.59
N GLY A 27 -23.91 -19.68 18.26
CA GLY A 27 -24.64 -18.76 19.15
C GLY A 27 -23.96 -17.41 19.42
N GLY A 28 -24.63 -16.51 20.13
CA GLY A 28 -24.13 -15.15 20.41
C GLY A 28 -24.68 -14.08 19.44
N PRO A 29 -24.24 -12.82 19.57
CA PRO A 29 -24.85 -11.70 18.86
C PRO A 29 -24.55 -11.74 17.35
N SER A 30 -25.47 -11.20 16.56
CA SER A 30 -25.26 -11.01 15.13
C SER A 30 -24.13 -10.01 14.85
N VAL A 31 -23.43 -10.20 13.73
CA VAL A 31 -22.28 -9.37 13.32
C VAL A 31 -22.51 -8.75 11.94
N SER A 32 -21.72 -7.74 11.59
CA SER A 32 -21.69 -7.22 10.21
C SER A 32 -21.26 -8.31 9.23
N ALA A 33 -21.83 -8.32 8.02
CA ALA A 33 -21.47 -9.29 6.97
C ALA A 33 -20.00 -9.22 6.51
N ASN A 34 -19.29 -8.11 6.81
CA ASN A 34 -17.85 -7.99 6.60
C ASN A 34 -17.00 -8.80 7.59
N GLN A 35 -17.58 -9.26 8.70
CA GLN A 35 -16.89 -10.16 9.63
C GLN A 35 -16.96 -11.58 9.07
N PRO A 36 -15.89 -12.39 9.20
CA PRO A 36 -15.79 -13.70 8.57
C PRO A 36 -16.56 -14.77 9.35
N ARG A 37 -17.80 -14.48 9.72
CA ARG A 37 -18.68 -15.37 10.47
C ARG A 37 -19.73 -15.97 9.53
N ARG A 38 -20.23 -17.16 9.87
CA ARG A 38 -21.31 -17.83 9.12
C ARG A 38 -22.46 -16.87 8.82
N SER A 39 -22.98 -16.95 7.59
CA SER A 39 -23.98 -16.02 7.04
C SER A 39 -25.24 -15.95 7.91
N ILE A 40 -25.61 -17.05 8.56
CA ILE A 40 -26.74 -17.12 9.50
C ILE A 40 -26.63 -16.18 10.73
N TYR A 41 -25.41 -15.76 11.08
CA TYR A 41 -25.16 -14.83 12.18
C TYR A 41 -24.94 -13.38 11.69
N THR A 42 -25.17 -13.10 10.42
CA THR A 42 -25.03 -11.74 9.89
C THR A 42 -26.28 -10.91 10.18
N ILE A 43 -26.10 -9.61 10.36
CA ILE A 43 -27.20 -8.67 10.57
C ILE A 43 -27.97 -8.50 9.26
N MET A 44 -29.25 -8.89 9.25
CA MET A 44 -30.16 -8.69 8.13
C MET A 44 -30.82 -7.30 8.22
N LYS A 45 -30.47 -6.40 7.29
CA LYS A 45 -31.09 -5.07 7.18
C LYS A 45 -32.04 -5.06 5.98
N ARG A 46 -33.33 -4.80 6.21
CA ARG A 46 -34.37 -4.85 5.14
C ARG A 46 -34.11 -3.90 3.95
N ASN A 47 -33.42 -2.80 4.17
CA ASN A 47 -33.19 -1.77 3.15
C ASN A 47 -31.77 -1.80 2.56
N VAL A 48 -30.87 -2.63 3.11
CA VAL A 48 -29.45 -2.65 2.70
C VAL A 48 -28.96 -4.10 2.79
N GLN A 49 -28.80 -4.74 1.64
CA GLN A 49 -28.21 -6.08 1.57
C GLN A 49 -26.68 -6.00 1.54
N ASP A 50 -26.04 -7.06 2.02
CA ASP A 50 -24.63 -7.27 1.77
C ASP A 50 -24.39 -7.47 0.25
N PRO A 51 -23.37 -6.85 -0.36
CA PRO A 51 -23.16 -6.93 -1.79
C PRO A 51 -22.96 -8.35 -2.33
N VAL A 52 -22.28 -9.23 -1.59
CA VAL A 52 -22.04 -10.60 -2.03
C VAL A 52 -23.33 -11.39 -1.89
N LEU A 53 -23.96 -11.36 -0.72
CA LEU A 53 -25.20 -12.11 -0.50
C LEU A 53 -26.32 -11.67 -1.46
N GLY A 54 -26.48 -10.36 -1.65
CA GLY A 54 -27.48 -9.81 -2.58
C GLY A 54 -27.22 -10.18 -4.03
N ALA A 55 -25.94 -10.22 -4.45
CA ALA A 55 -25.58 -10.62 -5.82
C ALA A 55 -25.94 -12.09 -6.12
N PHE A 56 -25.91 -12.97 -5.12
CA PHE A 56 -26.26 -14.39 -5.25
C PHE A 56 -27.70 -14.71 -4.83
N ASP A 57 -28.62 -13.76 -5.03
CA ASP A 57 -30.06 -13.97 -4.88
C ASP A 57 -30.54 -14.18 -3.43
N LEU A 58 -29.84 -13.62 -2.42
CA LEU A 58 -30.37 -13.57 -1.06
C LEU A 58 -31.71 -12.79 -1.06
N PRO A 59 -32.78 -13.31 -0.43
CA PRO A 59 -34.07 -12.63 -0.38
C PRO A 59 -33.99 -11.21 0.24
N GLY A 60 -34.67 -10.26 -0.39
CA GLY A 60 -34.66 -8.83 -0.03
C GLY A 60 -35.17 -8.48 1.37
N GLY A 61 -35.89 -9.37 2.04
CA GLY A 61 -36.41 -9.14 3.40
C GLY A 61 -37.54 -8.09 3.52
N ILE A 62 -38.00 -7.51 2.41
CA ILE A 62 -39.12 -6.55 2.35
C ILE A 62 -40.45 -7.25 2.09
N LYS A 63 -40.47 -8.22 1.18
CA LYS A 63 -41.65 -9.03 0.85
C LYS A 63 -41.35 -10.48 1.16
N SER A 64 -42.40 -11.21 1.57
CA SER A 64 -42.32 -12.66 1.71
C SER A 64 -42.11 -13.29 0.32
N VAL A 65 -41.21 -14.26 0.23
CA VAL A 65 -40.96 -15.06 -0.97
C VAL A 65 -41.19 -16.52 -0.63
N ALA A 66 -41.95 -17.23 -1.47
CA ALA A 66 -42.26 -18.64 -1.26
C ALA A 66 -41.11 -19.55 -1.72
N GLN A 67 -40.31 -19.08 -2.69
CA GLN A 67 -39.17 -19.76 -3.26
C GLN A 67 -38.05 -18.75 -3.49
N ARG A 68 -36.80 -19.19 -3.34
CA ARG A 68 -35.62 -18.37 -3.63
C ARG A 68 -35.37 -18.35 -5.13
N ASP A 69 -35.02 -17.19 -5.65
CA ASP A 69 -34.54 -17.07 -7.02
C ASP A 69 -33.15 -17.72 -7.11
N VAL A 70 -32.90 -18.38 -8.23
CA VAL A 70 -31.61 -19.01 -8.52
C VAL A 70 -31.23 -18.52 -9.92
N THR A 71 -30.39 -17.49 -9.98
CA THR A 71 -30.00 -16.87 -11.25
C THR A 71 -28.53 -17.11 -11.54
N THR A 72 -28.17 -17.18 -12.82
CA THR A 72 -26.76 -17.20 -13.23
C THR A 72 -26.55 -16.03 -14.16
N THR A 73 -25.96 -14.96 -13.65
CA THR A 73 -25.82 -13.70 -14.39
C THR A 73 -24.36 -13.36 -14.66
N ALA A 74 -24.11 -12.61 -15.75
CA ALA A 74 -22.78 -12.10 -16.04
C ALA A 74 -22.25 -11.20 -14.90
N ASN A 75 -23.12 -10.50 -14.18
CA ASN A 75 -22.74 -9.67 -13.04
C ASN A 75 -22.22 -10.50 -11.85
N GLN A 76 -22.81 -11.66 -11.58
CA GLN A 76 -22.30 -12.60 -10.57
C GLN A 76 -20.90 -13.10 -10.94
N ALA A 77 -20.71 -13.53 -12.19
CA ALA A 77 -19.39 -13.96 -12.67
C ALA A 77 -18.36 -12.84 -12.61
N LEU A 78 -18.71 -11.62 -13.05
CA LEU A 78 -17.83 -10.45 -12.98
C LEU A 78 -17.50 -10.05 -11.53
N LEU A 79 -18.44 -10.21 -10.60
CA LEU A 79 -18.20 -9.98 -9.17
C LEU A 79 -17.19 -11.00 -8.60
N MET A 80 -17.25 -12.26 -9.02
CA MET A 80 -16.29 -13.28 -8.57
C MET A 80 -14.90 -13.06 -9.17
N ILE A 81 -14.83 -12.64 -10.44
CA ILE A 81 -13.56 -12.40 -11.14
C ILE A 81 -12.89 -11.12 -10.63
N ASN A 82 -13.63 -10.01 -10.52
CA ASN A 82 -13.05 -8.69 -10.26
C ASN A 82 -13.34 -8.13 -8.87
N GLY A 83 -14.24 -8.75 -8.11
CA GLY A 83 -14.66 -8.23 -6.81
C GLY A 83 -13.55 -8.37 -5.78
N ASP A 84 -13.23 -7.26 -5.11
CA ASP A 84 -12.27 -7.18 -4.01
C ASP A 84 -12.47 -8.28 -2.94
N TRP A 85 -13.73 -8.65 -2.69
CA TRP A 85 -14.06 -9.67 -1.70
C TRP A 85 -13.49 -11.04 -2.12
N PHE A 86 -13.78 -11.52 -3.33
CA PHE A 86 -13.27 -12.81 -3.83
C PHE A 86 -11.76 -12.81 -4.05
N LEU A 87 -11.18 -11.70 -4.53
CA LEU A 87 -9.72 -11.56 -4.66
C LEU A 87 -8.99 -11.67 -3.31
N LYS A 88 -9.56 -11.08 -2.24
CA LYS A 88 -9.03 -11.23 -0.88
C LYS A 88 -9.16 -12.66 -0.36
N ARG A 89 -10.26 -13.36 -0.68
CA ARG A 89 -10.44 -14.78 -0.31
C ARG A 89 -9.47 -15.70 -1.04
N ALA A 90 -9.24 -15.50 -2.33
CA ALA A 90 -8.21 -16.25 -3.06
C ALA A 90 -6.82 -16.07 -2.44
N SER A 91 -6.45 -14.83 -2.10
CA SER A 91 -5.19 -14.51 -1.43
C SER A 91 -5.08 -15.11 -0.01
N ALA A 92 -6.20 -15.22 0.71
CA ALA A 92 -6.25 -15.86 2.01
C ALA A 92 -6.21 -17.39 1.91
N MET A 93 -6.91 -17.99 0.94
CA MET A 93 -6.89 -19.42 0.63
C MET A 93 -5.48 -19.92 0.29
N ALA A 94 -4.75 -19.19 -0.57
CA ALA A 94 -3.36 -19.52 -0.88
C ALA A 94 -2.45 -19.49 0.36
N ARG A 95 -2.67 -18.55 1.28
CA ARG A 95 -1.92 -18.47 2.55
C ARG A 95 -2.30 -19.60 3.50
N ASN A 96 -3.59 -19.93 3.58
CA ASN A 96 -4.12 -20.99 4.42
C ASN A 96 -3.50 -22.34 4.03
N VAL A 97 -3.58 -22.70 2.75
CA VAL A 97 -3.01 -23.96 2.24
C VAL A 97 -1.50 -24.00 2.46
N LYS A 98 -0.77 -22.93 2.15
CA LYS A 98 0.70 -22.89 2.34
C LYS A 98 1.15 -23.04 3.81
N SER A 99 0.26 -22.86 4.78
CA SER A 99 0.59 -23.08 6.19
C SER A 99 0.72 -24.56 6.56
N GLU A 100 0.24 -25.47 5.72
CA GLU A 100 0.38 -26.91 5.87
C GLU A 100 1.64 -27.44 5.16
N PRO A 101 2.34 -28.44 5.73
CA PRO A 101 3.51 -29.04 5.10
C PRO A 101 3.09 -30.03 3.99
N PHE A 102 3.49 -29.75 2.75
CA PHE A 102 3.35 -30.68 1.62
C PHE A 102 4.73 -31.12 1.12
N ASN A 103 4.85 -32.40 0.76
CA ASN A 103 6.10 -32.97 0.25
C ASN A 103 6.23 -32.80 -1.28
N SER A 104 5.14 -32.50 -1.97
CA SER A 104 5.12 -32.29 -3.42
C SER A 104 4.05 -31.29 -3.86
N GLU A 105 4.20 -30.78 -5.07
CA GLU A 105 3.19 -29.93 -5.71
C GLU A 105 1.88 -30.69 -5.99
N GLU A 106 1.98 -31.97 -6.33
CA GLU A 106 0.84 -32.84 -6.56
C GLU A 106 0.00 -33.03 -5.28
N GLU A 107 0.66 -33.16 -4.12
CA GLU A 107 -0.02 -33.19 -2.83
C GLU A 107 -0.76 -31.88 -2.54
N LEU A 108 -0.11 -30.74 -2.81
CA LEU A 108 -0.71 -29.41 -2.65
C LEU A 108 -1.93 -29.22 -3.57
N ILE A 109 -1.83 -29.59 -4.85
CA ILE A 109 -2.93 -29.50 -5.82
C ILE A 109 -4.07 -30.43 -5.42
N SER A 110 -3.77 -31.67 -5.02
CA SER A 110 -4.77 -32.62 -4.55
C SER A 110 -5.50 -32.12 -3.31
N HIS A 111 -4.78 -31.52 -2.37
CA HIS A 111 -5.37 -30.93 -1.18
C HIS A 111 -6.28 -29.73 -1.53
N LEU A 112 -5.81 -28.80 -2.36
CA LEU A 112 -6.61 -27.65 -2.82
C LEU A 112 -7.91 -28.07 -3.50
N HIS A 113 -7.81 -29.04 -4.42
CA HIS A 113 -8.95 -29.54 -5.16
C HIS A 113 -9.95 -30.25 -4.26
N GLN A 114 -9.45 -31.09 -3.34
CA GLN A 114 -10.28 -31.78 -2.37
C GLN A 114 -10.96 -30.80 -1.40
N MET A 115 -10.27 -29.75 -0.97
CA MET A 115 -10.89 -28.68 -0.19
C MET A 115 -11.99 -27.97 -0.98
N ALA A 116 -11.70 -27.55 -2.22
CA ALA A 116 -12.60 -26.74 -3.03
C ALA A 116 -13.86 -27.49 -3.49
N PHE A 117 -13.71 -28.77 -3.89
CA PHE A 117 -14.77 -29.54 -4.56
C PHE A 117 -15.17 -30.82 -3.82
N GLY A 118 -14.52 -31.13 -2.68
CA GLY A 118 -14.84 -32.32 -1.89
C GLY A 118 -14.38 -33.65 -2.51
N LYS A 119 -13.67 -33.63 -3.64
CA LYS A 119 -13.18 -34.82 -4.38
C LYS A 119 -11.70 -34.69 -4.73
N LYS A 120 -11.01 -35.82 -4.86
CA LYS A 120 -9.62 -35.83 -5.36
C LYS A 120 -9.59 -35.51 -6.85
N PRO A 121 -8.57 -34.81 -7.34
CA PRO A 121 -8.43 -34.55 -8.77
C PRO A 121 -8.04 -35.82 -9.53
N GLU A 122 -8.51 -35.93 -10.77
CA GLU A 122 -8.06 -36.94 -11.72
C GLU A 122 -6.61 -36.62 -12.19
N PRO A 123 -5.84 -37.61 -12.67
CA PRO A 123 -4.47 -37.39 -13.14
C PRO A 123 -4.35 -36.30 -14.23
N ALA A 124 -5.39 -36.15 -15.06
CA ALA A 124 -5.45 -35.11 -16.08
C ALA A 124 -5.62 -33.70 -15.47
N GLU A 125 -6.37 -33.57 -14.38
CA GLU A 125 -6.59 -32.31 -13.66
C GLU A 125 -5.33 -31.88 -12.90
N ILE A 126 -4.63 -32.83 -12.26
CA ILE A 126 -3.32 -32.57 -11.63
C ILE A 126 -2.36 -31.96 -12.66
N LYS A 127 -2.26 -32.59 -13.84
CA LYS A 127 -1.43 -32.09 -14.94
C LYS A 127 -1.86 -30.68 -15.37
N LEU A 128 -3.15 -30.44 -15.54
CA LEU A 128 -3.69 -29.14 -15.94
C LEU A 128 -3.34 -28.04 -14.92
N PHE A 129 -3.50 -28.30 -13.63
CA PHE A 129 -3.19 -27.33 -12.58
C PHE A 129 -1.69 -27.07 -12.44
N SER A 130 -0.84 -28.11 -12.57
CA SER A 130 0.61 -27.93 -12.61
C SER A 130 1.06 -27.12 -13.82
N GLU A 131 0.50 -27.39 -15.01
CA GLU A 131 0.75 -26.60 -16.22
C GLU A 131 0.30 -25.14 -16.05
N PHE A 132 -0.87 -24.92 -15.44
CA PHE A 132 -1.36 -23.58 -15.13
C PHE A 132 -0.39 -22.83 -14.21
N LEU A 133 0.00 -23.43 -13.08
CA LEU A 133 0.91 -22.79 -12.13
C LEU A 133 2.26 -22.44 -12.78
N ASN A 134 2.83 -23.35 -13.57
CA ASN A 134 4.09 -23.11 -14.27
C ASN A 134 3.96 -22.02 -15.34
N THR A 135 2.84 -21.99 -16.07
CA THR A 135 2.58 -20.97 -17.08
C THR A 135 2.36 -19.60 -16.44
N GLN A 136 1.58 -19.54 -15.35
CA GLN A 136 1.33 -18.31 -14.61
C GLN A 136 2.60 -17.79 -13.95
N GLU A 137 3.39 -18.66 -13.32
CA GLU A 137 4.67 -18.27 -12.73
C GLU A 137 5.61 -17.68 -13.79
N LYS A 138 5.73 -18.33 -14.95
CA LYS A 138 6.50 -17.81 -16.08
C LYS A 138 5.94 -16.49 -16.60
N ARG A 139 4.61 -16.36 -16.76
CA ARG A 139 3.97 -15.12 -17.20
C ARG A 139 4.20 -14.00 -16.21
N ILE A 140 3.99 -14.24 -14.91
CA ILE A 140 4.19 -13.26 -13.84
C ILE A 140 5.67 -12.89 -13.71
N ALA A 141 6.57 -13.86 -13.85
CA ALA A 141 8.01 -13.61 -13.88
C ALA A 141 8.41 -12.82 -15.14
N ALA A 142 7.86 -13.13 -16.31
CA ALA A 142 8.13 -12.42 -17.56
C ALA A 142 7.47 -11.04 -17.61
N GLU A 143 6.29 -10.85 -17.00
CA GLU A 143 5.68 -9.55 -16.77
C GLU A 143 6.50 -8.75 -15.77
N ALA A 144 7.00 -9.38 -14.72
CA ALA A 144 8.00 -8.77 -13.88
C ALA A 144 9.23 -8.39 -14.75
N ASP A 145 9.75 -9.25 -15.59
CA ASP A 145 10.95 -8.97 -16.38
C ASP A 145 10.75 -7.94 -17.51
N SER A 146 9.56 -7.85 -18.11
CA SER A 146 9.20 -6.80 -19.07
C SER A 146 8.96 -5.45 -18.39
N HIS A 147 8.59 -5.46 -17.10
CA HIS A 147 8.51 -4.30 -16.22
C HIS A 147 9.81 -4.09 -15.41
N ASN A 148 10.96 -4.68 -15.82
CA ASN A 148 12.30 -4.32 -15.32
C ASN A 148 12.84 -3.00 -15.90
N GLN A 149 12.10 -2.34 -16.80
CA GLN A 149 12.29 -0.90 -16.97
C GLN A 149 11.76 -0.23 -15.70
N THR A 150 12.66 0.27 -14.88
CA THR A 150 12.30 1.19 -13.79
C THR A 150 11.47 2.28 -14.45
N PHE A 151 10.16 2.29 -14.21
CA PHE A 151 9.29 3.22 -14.91
C PHE A 151 9.63 4.62 -14.43
N ILE A 152 10.44 5.27 -15.26
CA ILE A 152 10.62 6.68 -15.30
C ILE A 152 9.32 7.24 -15.91
N GLY A 153 8.42 7.68 -15.04
CA GLY A 153 7.22 8.37 -15.46
C GLY A 153 7.54 9.83 -15.72
N GLN A 154 7.07 10.38 -16.84
CA GLN A 154 7.11 11.82 -17.03
C GLN A 154 6.09 12.46 -16.09
N ILE A 155 6.56 13.34 -15.19
CA ILE A 155 5.64 14.18 -14.41
C ILE A 155 4.81 15.06 -15.36
N THR A 156 5.45 15.52 -16.46
CA THR A 156 4.87 15.95 -17.74
C THR A 156 6.03 16.11 -18.76
N GLN A 157 5.74 16.34 -20.04
CA GLN A 157 6.74 16.62 -21.11
C GLN A 157 7.75 17.77 -20.81
N LYS A 158 7.58 18.53 -19.71
CA LYS A 158 8.39 19.72 -19.36
C LYS A 158 9.29 19.60 -18.13
N THR A 159 9.16 18.57 -17.29
CA THR A 159 9.99 18.42 -16.06
C THR A 159 10.88 17.19 -16.05
N GLY A 160 10.98 16.48 -17.17
CA GLY A 160 11.76 15.26 -17.22
C GLY A 160 11.13 14.12 -16.42
N ASP A 161 12.01 13.20 -16.11
CA ASP A 161 11.80 11.80 -15.86
C ASP A 161 11.79 11.57 -14.32
N ALA A 162 10.77 10.88 -13.78
CA ALA A 162 10.56 10.71 -12.33
C ALA A 162 10.31 9.25 -11.93
N ILE A 163 10.67 8.88 -10.69
CA ILE A 163 10.48 7.50 -10.25
C ILE A 163 9.02 7.24 -9.85
N LYS A 164 8.45 6.16 -10.38
CA LYS A 164 7.16 5.64 -9.92
C LYS A 164 7.35 4.73 -8.72
N LEU A 165 6.63 5.00 -7.62
CA LEU A 165 6.57 4.12 -6.45
C LEU A 165 5.13 3.64 -6.18
N GLY A 166 4.99 2.44 -5.65
CA GLY A 166 3.70 1.86 -5.26
C GLY A 166 2.96 1.19 -6.42
N LYS A 167 1.63 1.38 -6.51
CA LYS A 167 0.78 0.70 -7.52
C LYS A 167 1.30 0.94 -8.94
N GLY A 168 1.53 -0.15 -9.68
CA GLY A 168 2.08 -0.11 -11.04
C GLY A 168 3.61 0.03 -11.12
N SER A 169 4.33 -0.08 -9.99
CA SER A 169 5.80 -0.12 -9.93
C SER A 169 6.28 -1.32 -9.10
N LYS A 170 7.44 -1.88 -9.46
CA LYS A 170 8.15 -2.87 -8.63
C LYS A 170 8.78 -2.26 -7.39
N LEU A 171 9.03 -0.95 -7.41
CA LEU A 171 9.66 -0.24 -6.30
C LEU A 171 8.56 0.25 -5.35
N ALA A 172 8.51 -0.37 -4.19
CA ALA A 172 7.62 0.06 -3.11
C ALA A 172 8.15 1.30 -2.38
N SER A 173 9.47 1.44 -2.31
CA SER A 173 10.20 2.50 -1.62
C SER A 173 11.69 2.37 -1.95
N LEU A 174 12.49 3.41 -1.71
CA LEU A 174 13.95 3.37 -1.84
C LEU A 174 14.59 3.50 -0.45
N SER A 175 15.45 2.55 -0.07
CA SER A 175 16.21 2.66 1.16
C SER A 175 17.54 3.36 0.90
N VAL A 176 17.88 4.33 1.72
CA VAL A 176 19.15 5.02 1.76
C VAL A 176 19.85 4.61 3.05
N GLY A 177 21.07 4.11 2.92
CA GLY A 177 21.81 3.51 4.04
C GLY A 177 21.97 4.47 5.23
N PRO A 178 22.20 3.94 6.44
CA PRO A 178 22.41 4.78 7.61
C PRO A 178 23.76 5.49 7.42
N ALA A 179 23.73 6.81 7.54
CA ALA A 179 24.88 7.66 7.22
C ALA A 179 25.11 8.65 8.36
N LYS A 180 26.39 8.96 8.63
CA LYS A 180 26.75 9.94 9.67
C LYS A 180 26.28 11.35 9.29
N SER A 181 26.21 11.63 7.99
CA SER A 181 25.76 12.90 7.42
C SER A 181 24.29 13.23 7.62
N LEU A 182 23.44 12.28 8.04
CA LEU A 182 22.02 12.57 8.28
C LEU A 182 21.83 13.64 9.36
N PRO A 183 20.87 14.57 9.21
CA PRO A 183 20.65 15.65 10.16
C PRO A 183 20.28 15.13 11.56
N ALA A 184 20.85 15.75 12.59
CA ALA A 184 20.52 15.48 14.00
C ALA A 184 19.94 16.70 14.75
N ALA A 185 19.82 17.84 14.08
CA ALA A 185 19.32 19.09 14.62
C ALA A 185 18.31 19.74 13.64
N ASP A 186 18.71 20.79 12.93
CA ASP A 186 17.84 21.38 11.90
C ASP A 186 17.84 20.51 10.64
N LEU A 187 16.70 20.46 9.96
CA LEU A 187 16.60 19.74 8.70
C LEU A 187 15.62 20.41 7.74
N THR A 188 15.89 20.30 6.45
CA THR A 188 14.92 20.61 5.40
C THR A 188 14.81 19.42 4.47
N ILE A 189 13.58 18.98 4.22
CA ILE A 189 13.24 17.96 3.22
C ILE A 189 12.41 18.61 2.12
N GLU A 190 12.82 18.42 0.88
CA GLU A 190 12.16 18.91 -0.33
C GLU A 190 11.92 17.73 -1.28
N ALA A 191 10.82 17.76 -2.01
CA ALA A 191 10.53 16.80 -3.05
C ALA A 191 9.57 17.37 -4.09
N VAL A 192 9.67 16.88 -5.33
CA VAL A 192 8.60 16.96 -6.32
C VAL A 192 7.79 15.67 -6.26
N VAL A 193 6.48 15.81 -6.13
CA VAL A 193 5.56 14.68 -5.90
C VAL A 193 4.33 14.77 -6.78
N GLN A 194 3.83 13.63 -7.25
CA GLN A 194 2.47 13.48 -7.78
C GLN A 194 1.81 12.31 -7.08
N LEU A 195 0.78 12.57 -6.29
CA LEU A 195 0.07 11.55 -5.52
C LEU A 195 -1.06 10.94 -6.37
N ASP A 196 -1.06 9.63 -6.59
CA ASP A 196 -2.11 9.01 -7.41
C ASP A 196 -3.34 8.58 -6.61
N SER A 197 -3.13 8.15 -5.36
CA SER A 197 -4.21 7.66 -4.51
C SER A 197 -3.87 7.84 -3.03
N ILE A 198 -4.90 7.78 -2.18
CA ILE A 198 -4.76 7.77 -0.72
C ILE A 198 -5.40 6.50 -0.14
N TYR A 199 -5.04 6.14 1.08
CA TYR A 199 -5.61 4.98 1.75
C TYR A 199 -7.07 5.24 2.21
N GLU A 200 -7.87 4.19 2.26
CA GLU A 200 -9.22 4.22 2.87
C GLU A 200 -9.19 4.32 4.41
N ASN A 201 -8.02 4.12 5.02
CA ASN A 201 -7.80 4.20 6.46
C ASN A 201 -7.00 5.46 6.85
N ALA A 202 -6.45 5.49 8.05
CA ALA A 202 -5.68 6.62 8.58
C ALA A 202 -4.17 6.53 8.30
N SER A 203 -3.72 5.57 7.48
CA SER A 203 -2.31 5.47 7.06
C SER A 203 -1.85 6.73 6.35
N VAL A 204 -0.55 7.04 6.42
CA VAL A 204 0.04 8.22 5.79
C VAL A 204 0.73 7.80 4.50
N ASN A 205 0.58 8.56 3.43
CA ASN A 205 1.34 8.39 2.20
C ASN A 205 2.71 9.05 2.42
N THR A 206 3.69 8.27 2.87
CA THR A 206 5.01 8.81 3.25
C THR A 206 5.85 9.15 2.02
N ILE A 207 6.28 10.41 1.92
CA ILE A 207 7.21 10.90 0.88
C ILE A 207 8.65 10.54 1.25
N ALA A 208 9.02 10.82 2.50
CA ALA A 208 10.33 10.50 3.06
C ALA A 208 10.23 10.25 4.57
N ALA A 209 11.05 9.34 5.10
CA ALA A 209 11.11 9.09 6.53
C ALA A 209 12.48 8.63 6.97
N HIS A 210 12.89 9.06 8.16
CA HIS A 210 13.95 8.44 8.93
C HIS A 210 13.31 7.85 10.19
N TRP A 211 12.46 6.84 10.00
CA TRP A 211 11.61 6.28 11.06
C TRP A 211 10.97 4.94 10.64
N THR A 212 10.62 4.13 11.64
CA THR A 212 9.90 2.86 11.45
C THR A 212 8.37 3.03 11.45
N GLY A 213 7.86 4.12 12.04
CA GLY A 213 6.44 4.30 12.35
C GLY A 213 6.07 4.02 13.80
N ASN A 214 7.02 3.57 14.63
CA ASN A 214 6.79 3.30 16.04
C ASN A 214 6.94 4.58 16.87
N SER A 215 5.84 5.05 17.48
CA SER A 215 5.80 6.28 18.29
C SER A 215 6.61 6.23 19.59
N LYS A 216 7.14 5.04 19.95
CA LYS A 216 8.06 4.85 21.08
C LYS A 216 9.53 4.89 20.66
N GLN A 217 9.82 5.09 19.38
CA GLN A 217 11.16 5.16 18.83
C GLN A 217 11.33 6.48 18.09
N GLN A 218 12.51 7.09 18.25
CA GLN A 218 12.87 8.36 17.65
C GLN A 218 12.79 8.27 16.13
N GLY A 219 12.44 9.38 15.50
CA GLY A 219 12.38 9.46 14.05
C GLY A 219 11.39 10.49 13.56
N TRP A 220 11.35 10.65 12.25
CA TRP A 220 10.41 11.53 11.58
C TRP A 220 9.88 10.93 10.28
N SER A 221 8.70 11.36 9.87
CA SER A 221 8.12 11.06 8.56
C SER A 221 7.42 12.28 8.00
N PHE A 222 7.75 12.60 6.75
CA PHE A 222 7.10 13.63 5.96
C PHE A 222 6.18 12.96 4.93
N GLY A 223 4.92 13.39 4.86
CA GLY A 223 3.94 12.73 3.99
C GLY A 223 2.57 13.35 3.99
N VAL A 224 1.64 12.66 3.34
CA VAL A 224 0.27 13.15 3.08
C VAL A 224 -0.76 12.24 3.73
N THR A 225 -1.69 12.84 4.45
CA THR A 225 -2.77 12.13 5.17
C THR A 225 -3.82 11.49 4.26
N SER A 226 -4.49 10.46 4.77
CA SER A 226 -5.50 9.67 4.04
C SER A 226 -6.93 9.86 4.57
N GLN A 227 -7.88 9.08 4.04
CA GLN A 227 -9.33 9.32 4.17
C GLN A 227 -9.83 9.42 5.62
N LYS A 228 -9.27 8.63 6.55
CA LYS A 228 -9.69 8.62 7.97
C LYS A 228 -8.75 9.37 8.91
N SER A 229 -7.89 10.25 8.38
CA SER A 229 -7.01 11.07 9.19
C SER A 229 -7.78 12.08 10.04
N ALA A 230 -7.39 12.24 11.30
CA ALA A 230 -7.89 13.31 12.17
C ALA A 230 -7.54 14.72 11.65
N TYR A 231 -6.52 14.84 10.80
CA TYR A 231 -6.04 16.11 10.24
C TYR A 231 -6.60 16.43 8.86
N LYS A 232 -7.77 15.84 8.52
CA LYS A 232 -8.43 15.86 7.20
C LYS A 232 -7.61 15.16 6.10
N PRO A 233 -8.25 14.62 5.05
CA PRO A 233 -7.54 13.94 3.97
C PRO A 233 -6.67 14.87 3.13
N ARG A 234 -5.59 14.33 2.56
CA ARG A 234 -4.66 15.01 1.64
C ARG A 234 -3.88 16.19 2.23
N ASN A 235 -3.92 16.35 3.54
CA ASN A 235 -3.12 17.33 4.27
C ASN A 235 -1.64 16.89 4.33
N LEU A 236 -0.73 17.80 3.99
CA LEU A 236 0.71 17.63 4.13
C LEU A 236 1.10 17.75 5.61
N ILE A 237 1.78 16.74 6.14
CA ILE A 237 2.11 16.64 7.56
C ILE A 237 3.55 16.21 7.78
N LEU A 238 4.07 16.54 8.96
CA LEU A 238 5.27 15.96 9.54
C LEU A 238 4.89 15.19 10.81
N GLN A 239 5.31 13.95 10.91
CA GLN A 239 5.26 13.18 12.15
C GLN A 239 6.66 13.17 12.76
N LEU A 240 6.77 13.48 14.05
CA LEU A 240 8.05 13.67 14.72
C LEU A 240 8.05 12.96 16.08
N VAL A 241 9.13 12.25 16.37
CA VAL A 241 9.36 11.57 17.64
C VAL A 241 10.75 11.92 18.14
N GLY A 242 10.82 12.58 19.29
CA GLY A 242 12.06 12.99 19.92
C GLY A 242 11.81 13.60 21.29
N ASP A 243 12.83 14.22 21.88
CA ASP A 243 12.73 14.80 23.20
C ASP A 243 12.09 16.18 23.15
N ASN A 244 11.14 16.44 24.04
CA ASN A 244 10.62 17.79 24.28
C ASN A 244 11.56 18.59 25.21
N LYS A 245 11.21 19.83 25.54
CA LYS A 245 12.01 20.70 26.44
C LYS A 245 12.26 20.12 27.85
N GLN A 246 11.50 19.11 28.27
CA GLN A 246 11.67 18.41 29.55
C GLN A 246 12.51 17.13 29.42
N GLY A 247 13.07 16.84 28.24
CA GLY A 247 13.81 15.60 27.99
C GLY A 247 12.92 14.36 27.89
N LYS A 248 11.60 14.53 27.69
CA LYS A 248 10.65 13.42 27.56
C LYS A 248 10.39 13.11 26.09
N LEU A 249 10.56 11.83 25.73
CA LEU A 249 10.19 11.31 24.41
C LEU A 249 8.71 11.60 24.11
N THR A 250 8.47 12.36 23.05
CA THR A 250 7.17 12.88 22.64
C THR A 250 6.95 12.54 21.18
N TYR A 251 5.77 12.01 20.87
CA TYR A 251 5.28 11.83 19.51
C TYR A 251 4.30 12.95 19.19
N GLU A 252 4.50 13.64 18.07
CA GLU A 252 3.58 14.67 17.60
C GLU A 252 3.36 14.59 16.08
N VAL A 253 2.19 15.10 15.66
CA VAL A 253 1.86 15.29 14.25
C VAL A 253 1.66 16.78 14.02
N VAL A 254 2.56 17.36 13.22
CA VAL A 254 2.54 18.76 12.83
C VAL A 254 1.87 18.84 11.46
N ALA A 255 0.68 19.45 11.41
CA ALA A 255 -0.16 19.49 10.23
C ALA A 255 -0.16 20.89 9.60
N SER A 256 0.19 20.98 8.32
CA SER A 256 0.30 22.26 7.60
C SER A 256 -1.06 22.85 7.21
N ASN A 257 -2.11 22.03 7.11
CA ASN A 257 -3.39 22.36 6.47
C ASN A 257 -3.26 22.73 4.97
N LEU A 258 -2.14 22.43 4.34
CA LEU A 258 -1.97 22.51 2.89
C LEU A 258 -2.39 21.16 2.29
N HIS A 259 -3.35 21.22 1.36
CA HIS A 259 -3.96 20.03 0.77
C HIS A 259 -3.50 19.81 -0.66
N LEU A 260 -3.08 18.59 -0.97
CA LEU A 260 -2.69 18.18 -2.31
C LEU A 260 -3.90 17.60 -3.05
N GLU A 261 -3.98 17.84 -4.35
CA GLU A 261 -4.92 17.14 -5.23
C GLU A 261 -4.28 15.88 -5.83
N LEU A 262 -5.09 14.87 -6.14
CA LEU A 262 -4.59 13.66 -6.79
C LEU A 262 -4.22 13.94 -8.24
N HIS A 263 -3.22 13.21 -8.74
CA HIS A 263 -2.71 13.27 -10.11
C HIS A 263 -2.20 14.66 -10.55
N LYS A 264 -1.94 15.55 -9.58
CA LYS A 264 -1.30 16.84 -9.84
C LYS A 264 0.12 16.88 -9.27
N PRO A 265 1.07 17.49 -9.99
CA PRO A 265 2.43 17.64 -9.52
C PRO A 265 2.58 18.82 -8.56
N TYR A 266 3.24 18.57 -7.43
CA TYR A 266 3.55 19.58 -6.43
C TYR A 266 5.03 19.54 -6.10
N TYR A 267 5.61 20.72 -5.90
CA TYR A 267 6.83 20.87 -5.13
C TYR A 267 6.43 21.07 -3.66
N VAL A 268 6.97 20.24 -2.77
CA VAL A 268 6.63 20.22 -1.34
C VAL A 268 7.88 20.24 -0.46
N THR A 269 7.79 20.97 0.65
CA THR A 269 8.91 21.16 1.57
C THR A 269 8.44 21.18 3.01
N ALA A 270 9.27 20.65 3.91
CA ALA A 270 9.23 20.96 5.34
C ALA A 270 10.63 21.39 5.80
N ALA A 271 10.75 22.65 6.23
CA ALA A 271 11.95 23.21 6.86
C ALA A 271 11.73 23.26 8.38
N ILE A 272 12.61 22.62 9.14
CA ILE A 272 12.47 22.40 10.58
C ILE A 272 13.67 23.04 11.27
N ASN A 273 13.41 24.13 11.99
CA ASN A 273 14.32 24.69 12.99
C ASN A 273 13.97 24.05 14.33
N ILE A 274 14.70 23.00 14.70
CA ILE A 274 14.30 22.14 15.82
C ILE A 274 14.40 22.86 17.17
N ALA A 275 15.22 23.90 17.27
CA ALA A 275 15.40 24.66 18.50
C ALA A 275 14.27 25.70 18.71
N ASP A 276 13.59 26.14 17.64
CA ASP A 276 12.56 27.17 17.69
C ASP A 276 11.15 26.57 17.88
N THR A 277 10.66 26.50 19.11
CA THR A 277 9.29 26.02 19.38
C THR A 277 8.20 27.08 19.19
N SER A 278 8.51 28.23 18.58
CA SER A 278 7.51 29.25 18.24
C SER A 278 6.66 28.83 17.04
N GLU A 279 5.71 29.66 16.62
CA GLU A 279 4.93 29.40 15.40
C GLU A 279 5.77 29.41 14.12
N GLN A 280 7.08 29.73 14.18
CA GLN A 280 8.02 29.68 13.06
C GLN A 280 8.95 28.46 13.05
N GLY A 281 8.79 27.54 14.00
CA GLY A 281 9.67 26.38 14.14
C GLY A 281 9.70 25.45 12.94
N ILE A 282 8.52 25.13 12.39
CA ILE A 282 8.40 24.30 11.18
C ILE A 282 7.64 25.08 10.13
N THR A 283 8.28 25.27 8.98
CA THR A 283 7.66 25.93 7.83
C THR A 283 7.47 24.95 6.69
N PHE A 284 6.22 24.84 6.23
CA PHE A 284 5.84 24.06 5.05
C PHE A 284 5.71 24.97 3.85
N TYR A 285 6.19 24.49 2.70
CA TYR A 285 6.01 25.15 1.41
C TYR A 285 5.37 24.20 0.42
N VAL A 286 4.37 24.68 -0.34
CA VAL A 286 3.69 23.91 -1.39
C VAL A 286 3.47 24.78 -2.63
N LYS A 287 3.96 24.34 -3.78
CA LYS A 287 3.66 24.94 -5.09
C LYS A 287 3.06 23.87 -6.01
N GLU A 288 1.86 24.13 -6.51
CA GLU A 288 1.30 23.38 -7.64
C GLU A 288 2.11 23.73 -8.89
N LEU A 289 2.85 22.74 -9.40
CA LEU A 289 3.70 22.91 -10.57
C LEU A 289 2.84 23.10 -11.82
N PHE A 290 3.35 23.86 -12.78
CA PHE A 290 2.62 24.21 -14.02
C PHE A 290 1.30 24.95 -13.81
N SER A 291 1.15 25.62 -12.66
CA SER A 291 0.07 26.55 -12.43
C SER A 291 0.59 27.94 -12.05
N GLU A 292 -0.23 28.94 -12.32
CA GLU A 292 0.00 30.33 -11.91
C GLU A 292 -0.16 30.55 -10.40
N LYS A 293 -0.66 29.56 -9.64
CA LYS A 293 -0.87 29.71 -8.19
C LYS A 293 0.46 29.96 -7.48
N PRO A 294 0.59 30.96 -6.61
CA PRO A 294 1.85 31.26 -5.92
C PRO A 294 2.30 30.11 -4.99
N LEU A 295 3.56 30.15 -4.57
CA LEU A 295 4.07 29.28 -3.51
C LEU A 295 3.28 29.55 -2.22
N GLN A 296 2.65 28.52 -1.67
CA GLN A 296 1.95 28.60 -0.40
C GLN A 296 2.91 28.30 0.74
N THR A 297 2.85 29.09 1.81
CA THR A 297 3.72 28.96 2.97
C THR A 297 2.89 28.93 4.25
N VAL A 298 3.14 27.94 5.10
CA VAL A 298 2.50 27.83 6.43
C VAL A 298 3.56 27.46 7.47
N SER A 299 3.65 28.27 8.52
CA SER A 299 4.49 27.98 9.68
C SER A 299 3.64 27.45 10.84
N VAL A 300 4.16 26.45 11.55
CA VAL A 300 3.46 25.76 12.64
C VAL A 300 4.44 25.52 13.78
N LYS A 301 3.98 25.75 15.02
CA LYS A 301 4.75 25.35 16.21
C LYS A 301 4.86 23.83 16.37
N HIS A 302 5.88 23.43 17.11
CA HIS A 302 6.14 22.04 17.49
C HIS A 302 6.71 21.98 18.91
N SER A 303 6.81 20.77 19.46
CA SER A 303 7.21 20.54 20.86
C SER A 303 8.49 19.73 21.02
N VAL A 304 8.87 18.92 20.03
CA VAL A 304 10.13 18.16 19.99
C VAL A 304 11.29 19.09 19.67
N VAL A 305 12.32 19.12 20.51
CA VAL A 305 13.48 20.03 20.41
C VAL A 305 14.81 19.33 20.14
N GLY A 306 14.81 18.00 20.06
CA GLY A 306 16.03 17.25 19.77
C GLY A 306 15.86 15.74 19.88
N ASN A 307 16.98 15.02 19.83
CA ASN A 307 17.07 13.57 20.01
C ASN A 307 16.05 12.77 19.16
N TYR A 308 15.84 13.21 17.92
CA TYR A 308 14.85 12.62 17.01
C TYR A 308 15.49 11.72 15.94
N ARG A 309 16.82 11.60 15.92
CA ARG A 309 17.56 10.83 14.91
C ARG A 309 17.72 9.37 15.34
N PRO A 310 17.21 8.39 14.57
CA PRO A 310 17.44 6.97 14.85
C PRO A 310 18.66 6.39 14.11
N ASP A 311 19.00 5.15 14.45
CA ASP A 311 20.06 4.34 13.80
C ASP A 311 19.54 3.48 12.63
N TYR A 312 18.42 3.88 12.02
CA TYR A 312 17.76 3.17 10.93
C TYR A 312 18.11 3.75 9.56
N ASN A 313 17.71 3.05 8.50
CA ASN A 313 17.80 3.59 7.14
C ASN A 313 16.87 4.79 6.96
N PHE A 314 17.32 5.77 6.19
CA PHE A 314 16.45 6.79 5.62
C PHE A 314 15.71 6.18 4.42
N VAL A 315 14.42 6.43 4.27
CA VAL A 315 13.57 5.77 3.26
C VAL A 315 12.79 6.81 2.48
N LEU A 316 12.86 6.72 1.15
CA LEU A 316 12.03 7.49 0.23
C LEU A 316 10.80 6.67 -0.18
N GLY A 317 9.63 7.29 -0.16
CA GLY A 317 8.36 6.66 -0.52
C GLY A 317 7.84 5.63 0.48
N GLY A 318 8.37 5.59 1.71
CA GLY A 318 7.98 4.60 2.71
C GLY A 318 8.67 4.81 4.05
N ARG A 319 8.60 3.78 4.90
CA ARG A 319 9.22 3.74 6.24
C ARG A 319 10.06 2.49 6.37
N GLU A 320 11.03 2.53 7.26
CA GLU A 320 11.85 1.35 7.53
C GLU A 320 11.01 0.25 8.19
N LYS A 321 11.22 -1.02 7.81
CA LYS A 321 10.59 -2.22 8.41
C LYS A 321 9.06 -2.25 8.42
N THR A 322 8.40 -1.41 7.61
CA THR A 322 6.93 -1.36 7.55
C THR A 322 6.43 -1.52 6.11
N SER A 323 5.43 -2.39 5.92
CA SER A 323 4.78 -2.62 4.62
C SER A 323 3.62 -1.66 4.34
N GLY A 324 3.09 -0.99 5.36
CA GLY A 324 2.07 0.06 5.25
C GLY A 324 2.65 1.48 5.12
N SER A 325 1.78 2.45 4.86
CA SER A 325 2.13 3.89 4.75
C SER A 325 3.17 4.21 3.65
N ARG A 326 3.10 3.49 2.54
CA ARG A 326 3.94 3.72 1.35
C ARG A 326 3.35 4.80 0.46
N TRP A 327 4.22 5.48 -0.30
CA TRP A 327 3.82 6.36 -1.38
C TRP A 327 3.22 5.57 -2.54
N THR A 328 2.23 6.15 -3.21
CA THR A 328 1.71 5.63 -4.49
C THR A 328 1.57 6.80 -5.44
N GLY A 329 2.51 6.91 -6.38
CA GLY A 329 2.65 8.11 -7.19
C GLY A 329 4.04 8.28 -7.79
N LEU A 330 4.29 9.46 -8.38
CA LEU A 330 5.61 9.87 -8.85
C LEU A 330 6.34 10.64 -7.75
N LEU A 331 7.66 10.46 -7.69
CA LEU A 331 8.57 11.14 -6.79
C LEU A 331 9.82 11.57 -7.58
N ASP A 332 10.29 12.80 -7.37
CA ASP A 332 11.52 13.30 -7.97
C ASP A 332 12.13 14.45 -7.18
N ASN A 333 13.37 14.83 -7.50
CA ASN A 333 14.11 15.95 -6.92
C ASN A 333 14.05 15.95 -5.38
N VAL A 334 14.30 14.79 -4.77
CA VAL A 334 14.26 14.66 -3.32
C VAL A 334 15.56 15.18 -2.74
N ARG A 335 15.50 16.27 -1.97
CA ARG A 335 16.66 16.93 -1.36
C ARG A 335 16.54 16.96 0.15
N LEU A 336 17.59 16.50 0.83
CA LEU A 336 17.72 16.57 2.28
C LEU A 336 18.88 17.48 2.65
N SER A 337 18.62 18.46 3.51
CA SER A 337 19.60 19.43 4.02
C SER A 337 19.65 19.42 5.55
N LYS A 338 20.84 19.64 6.12
CA LYS A 338 21.10 19.73 7.58
C LYS A 338 20.92 21.16 8.14
N ALA A 339 19.98 21.92 7.58
CA ALA A 339 19.66 23.29 7.98
C ALA A 339 18.18 23.56 7.71
N ALA A 340 17.58 24.49 8.44
CA ALA A 340 16.25 25.04 8.16
C ALA A 340 16.38 26.12 7.06
N LEU A 341 16.06 25.77 5.81
CA LEU A 341 16.23 26.67 4.67
C LEU A 341 15.10 27.70 4.58
N THR A 342 15.44 28.92 4.18
CA THR A 342 14.46 29.96 3.86
C THR A 342 13.89 29.75 2.45
N SER A 343 12.76 30.39 2.15
CA SER A 343 12.13 30.36 0.82
C SER A 343 13.13 30.61 -0.32
N GLU A 344 14.01 31.59 -0.16
CA GLU A 344 14.99 31.98 -1.19
C GLU A 344 16.06 30.90 -1.44
N GLN A 345 16.32 30.03 -0.47
CA GLN A 345 17.31 28.95 -0.53
C GLN A 345 16.72 27.61 -1.05
N LEU A 346 15.40 27.55 -1.21
CA LEU A 346 14.70 26.36 -1.69
C LEU A 346 15.04 26.06 -3.15
N LEU A 347 15.02 24.77 -3.51
CA LEU A 347 15.34 24.29 -4.86
C LEU A 347 14.48 24.97 -5.93
N ILE A 348 13.22 25.26 -5.63
CA ILE A 348 12.31 25.93 -6.57
C ILE A 348 12.76 27.34 -6.95
N ASN A 349 13.52 28.01 -6.09
CA ASN A 349 14.04 29.36 -6.32
C ASN A 349 15.54 29.36 -6.69
N GLN A 350 16.26 28.29 -6.38
CA GLN A 350 17.68 28.09 -6.71
C GLN A 350 17.95 26.67 -7.25
N PRO A 351 17.45 26.32 -8.46
CA PRO A 351 17.57 24.96 -8.99
C PRO A 351 19.01 24.55 -9.29
N GLU A 352 19.88 25.51 -9.61
CA GLU A 352 21.29 25.25 -9.98
C GLU A 352 22.25 25.28 -8.79
N LYS A 353 21.81 25.79 -7.62
CA LYS A 353 22.69 25.99 -6.46
C LYS A 353 22.42 24.93 -5.40
N GLN A 354 23.34 23.98 -5.27
CA GLN A 354 23.36 23.09 -4.11
C GLN A 354 23.82 23.90 -2.89
N SER A 355 22.98 23.96 -1.85
CA SER A 355 23.38 24.55 -0.58
C SER A 355 24.50 23.73 0.06
N ASP A 356 25.46 24.36 0.73
CA ASP A 356 26.50 23.67 1.53
C ASP A 356 25.89 22.81 2.65
N ALA A 357 24.62 23.05 2.99
CA ALA A 357 23.85 22.24 3.92
C ALA A 357 23.25 20.97 3.30
N THR A 358 23.30 20.79 1.98
CA THR A 358 22.71 19.60 1.32
C THR A 358 23.52 18.37 1.67
N VAL A 359 22.87 17.34 2.21
CA VAL A 359 23.52 16.06 2.56
C VAL A 359 23.13 14.93 1.60
N GLY A 360 21.96 15.02 0.98
CA GLY A 360 21.54 14.10 -0.06
C GLY A 360 20.65 14.79 -1.09
N PHE A 361 20.85 14.49 -2.36
CA PHE A 361 20.00 14.94 -3.45
C PHE A 361 19.83 13.84 -4.48
N TRP A 362 18.61 13.37 -4.66
CA TRP A 362 18.24 12.29 -5.56
C TRP A 362 17.32 12.82 -6.65
N GLN A 363 17.78 12.69 -7.89
CA GLN A 363 17.05 13.05 -9.11
C GLN A 363 16.93 11.79 -9.96
N PHE A 364 15.74 11.50 -10.47
CA PHE A 364 15.44 10.24 -11.15
C PHE A 364 15.29 10.42 -12.67
N ASN A 365 16.10 11.32 -13.24
CA ASN A 365 16.00 11.83 -14.60
C ASN A 365 16.49 10.85 -15.69
N ASP A 366 17.20 9.79 -15.32
CA ASP A 366 17.69 8.74 -16.23
C ASP A 366 18.02 7.44 -15.47
N GLU A 367 18.08 6.30 -16.16
CA GLU A 367 18.34 4.99 -15.53
C GLU A 367 19.71 4.92 -14.81
N ASN A 368 20.69 5.74 -15.21
CA ASN A 368 22.01 5.83 -14.57
C ASN A 368 22.02 6.73 -13.32
N SER A 369 20.97 7.53 -13.11
CA SER A 369 20.78 8.43 -11.97
C SER A 369 19.97 7.81 -10.82
N LEU A 370 19.23 6.72 -11.09
CA LEU A 370 18.33 6.06 -10.13
C LEU A 370 18.95 5.68 -8.79
N LEU A 371 20.26 5.38 -8.78
CA LEU A 371 20.99 4.99 -7.58
C LEU A 371 22.02 6.04 -7.12
N LYS A 372 22.09 7.19 -7.79
CA LYS A 372 23.10 8.21 -7.52
C LYS A 372 22.55 9.28 -6.60
N ASN A 373 23.31 9.54 -5.53
CA ASN A 373 23.23 10.81 -4.82
C ASN A 373 24.10 11.81 -5.59
N GLN A 374 23.52 12.95 -5.97
CA GLN A 374 24.22 14.01 -6.70
C GLN A 374 25.21 14.78 -5.80
N VAL A 375 25.08 14.62 -4.48
CA VAL A 375 26.04 15.15 -3.50
C VAL A 375 27.08 14.09 -3.20
N ALA A 376 28.37 14.46 -3.25
CA ALA A 376 29.45 13.59 -2.79
C ALA A 376 29.26 13.27 -1.30
N GLY A 377 29.01 11.99 -0.96
CA GLY A 377 28.71 11.60 0.41
C GLY A 377 28.47 10.11 0.62
N ASP A 378 28.16 9.74 1.86
CA ASP A 378 27.89 8.37 2.32
C ASP A 378 26.41 7.95 2.14
N LEU A 379 25.52 8.88 1.83
CA LEU A 379 24.09 8.65 1.59
C LEU A 379 23.85 8.04 0.19
N LYS A 380 24.04 6.73 0.06
CA LYS A 380 23.75 5.98 -1.17
C LYS A 380 22.41 5.26 -1.06
N ILE A 381 21.65 5.24 -2.15
CA ILE A 381 20.50 4.34 -2.27
C ILE A 381 21.07 2.92 -2.23
N LEU A 382 20.63 2.16 -1.23
CA LEU A 382 20.95 0.75 -1.14
C LEU A 382 20.26 0.05 -2.31
N PRO A 383 20.93 -0.90 -3.00
CA PRO A 383 20.25 -1.73 -3.97
C PRO A 383 19.01 -2.31 -3.28
N PRO A 384 17.85 -2.35 -3.97
CA PRO A 384 16.67 -2.95 -3.41
C PRO A 384 17.06 -4.33 -2.89
N SER A 385 16.91 -4.54 -1.58
CA SER A 385 17.26 -5.81 -0.97
C SER A 385 16.54 -6.92 -1.71
N GLU A 386 17.27 -7.90 -2.25
CA GLU A 386 16.75 -9.05 -3.02
C GLU A 386 15.67 -9.86 -2.28
N THR A 387 15.36 -9.52 -1.04
CA THR A 387 14.28 -10.07 -0.23
C THR A 387 12.86 -9.58 -0.59
N SER A 388 12.65 -8.92 -1.72
CA SER A 388 11.29 -8.73 -2.23
C SER A 388 11.20 -8.76 -3.76
N LEU A 389 10.36 -9.67 -4.26
CA LEU A 389 9.72 -9.66 -5.58
C LEU A 389 10.55 -10.22 -6.76
N GLY A 390 10.56 -11.54 -6.89
CA GLY A 390 10.97 -12.21 -8.13
C GLY A 390 10.37 -13.62 -8.21
N ALA A 391 11.17 -14.64 -7.96
CA ALA A 391 10.74 -16.04 -8.13
C ALA A 391 9.78 -16.54 -7.03
N SER A 392 10.08 -16.33 -5.75
CA SER A 392 9.21 -16.83 -4.65
C SER A 392 7.86 -16.11 -4.58
N ASN A 393 7.80 -14.87 -5.07
CA ASN A 393 6.56 -14.11 -5.18
C ASN A 393 5.78 -14.48 -6.45
N ALA A 394 6.43 -14.75 -7.58
CA ALA A 394 5.75 -15.19 -8.80
C ALA A 394 5.03 -16.53 -8.59
N ARG A 395 5.70 -17.50 -7.95
CA ARG A 395 5.06 -18.78 -7.60
C ARG A 395 3.91 -18.60 -6.62
N GLN A 396 4.11 -17.76 -5.60
CA GLN A 396 3.06 -17.48 -4.63
C GLN A 396 1.87 -16.77 -5.26
N GLN A 397 2.09 -15.84 -6.18
CA GLN A 397 1.03 -15.16 -6.92
C GLN A 397 0.33 -16.11 -7.89
N ALA A 398 1.06 -16.99 -8.58
CA ALA A 398 0.46 -18.04 -9.40
C ALA A 398 -0.46 -18.95 -8.58
N LEU A 399 -0.10 -19.25 -7.32
CA LEU A 399 -0.95 -19.98 -6.39
C LEU A 399 -2.20 -19.17 -5.98
N VAL A 400 -2.08 -17.86 -5.77
CA VAL A 400 -3.25 -16.99 -5.55
C VAL A 400 -4.18 -17.02 -6.75
N ASP A 401 -3.63 -16.93 -7.97
CA ASP A 401 -4.40 -16.96 -9.21
C ASP A 401 -5.08 -18.33 -9.38
N LEU A 402 -4.43 -19.43 -9.02
CA LEU A 402 -5.05 -20.76 -9.02
C LEU A 402 -6.21 -20.83 -8.02
N CYS A 403 -6.02 -20.35 -6.79
CA CYS A 403 -7.10 -20.29 -5.80
C CYS A 403 -8.27 -19.43 -6.30
N HIS A 404 -7.99 -18.34 -7.01
CA HIS A 404 -9.01 -17.49 -7.62
C HIS A 404 -9.76 -18.23 -8.73
N VAL A 405 -9.07 -18.99 -9.60
CA VAL A 405 -9.70 -19.85 -10.61
C VAL A 405 -10.64 -20.88 -9.96
N LEU A 406 -10.20 -21.56 -8.90
CA LEU A 406 -11.03 -22.54 -8.19
C LEU A 406 -12.30 -21.91 -7.63
N LEU A 407 -12.19 -20.75 -6.97
CA LEU A 407 -13.34 -20.00 -6.45
C LEU A 407 -14.28 -19.48 -7.54
N ASN A 408 -13.82 -19.36 -8.79
CA ASN A 408 -14.60 -18.88 -9.94
C ASN A 408 -15.14 -20.01 -10.83
N SER A 409 -14.85 -21.26 -10.49
CA SER A 409 -15.29 -22.41 -11.27
C SER A 409 -16.79 -22.68 -11.10
N ASN A 410 -17.39 -23.37 -12.08
CA ASN A 410 -18.76 -23.86 -11.92
C ASN A 410 -18.84 -24.89 -10.79
N GLU A 411 -17.84 -25.75 -10.62
CA GLU A 411 -17.83 -26.76 -9.54
C GLU A 411 -17.82 -26.14 -8.13
N PHE A 412 -17.40 -24.87 -7.99
CA PHE A 412 -17.56 -24.14 -6.75
C PHE A 412 -19.00 -23.69 -6.48
N LEU A 413 -19.80 -23.43 -7.52
CA LEU A 413 -21.16 -22.92 -7.42
C LEU A 413 -22.24 -24.00 -7.50
N TYR A 414 -21.92 -25.18 -8.04
CA TYR A 414 -22.86 -26.25 -8.32
C TYR A 414 -22.38 -27.58 -7.72
N LEU A 415 -23.30 -28.33 -7.13
CA LEU A 415 -23.11 -29.70 -6.66
C LEU A 415 -23.78 -30.67 -7.63
N ASP A 416 -23.11 -31.77 -7.97
CA ASP A 416 -23.60 -32.82 -8.90
C ASP A 416 -24.37 -33.97 -8.23
#